data_AF-A0A3M0WGX5-F1
#
_entry.id   AF-A0A3M0WGX5-F1
#
_cell.length_a   1.000
_cell.length_b   1.000
_cell.length_c   1.000
_cell.angle_alpha   90.00
_cell.angle_beta   90.00
_cell.angle_gamma   90.00
#
_symmetry.space_group_name_H-M   'P 1'
#
loop_
_entity.id
_entity.type
_entity.pdbx_description
1 polymer ?
#
loop_
_entity_poly.entity_id
_entity_poly.type
_entity_poly.pdbx_seq_one_letter_code
_entity_poly.pdbx_strand_id
1 'polypeptide(L)'
;MEIFFLFASIASLFVFIALAYHFVREAFVSHLKKRDLPLIIIALTHLVFSATLFLWAIGKLDFILNDFIQIYSARLLFENLAISILLFRTSHSKKVFLPYISYILAVPMILLNFSNIHLMIPFSLFIMVLSFISFSNIHQKIIHTPIPYATISLMAYLVSAINSRLIPALTLLSGVSFFTFTYFFTSTLRKKPEIHHTTESHDTIAFQFLKHLLFLIILTNFVFVGTIGIHEAGHAISSKFVSCSNVRVVLEVGALPYTESNCSKEGNFIFLILAGMLLPMVVFAILFFAGGKFMKEIAFQIFSFNLIISYKDLLLLGLSNAVSLFILFLGVACSLLSIGILINSRTAYP
;
A
#
# COMPACT_ATOMS: atom_id res chain seq x y z
N MET A 1 -24.68 -7.34 -20.84
CA MET A 1 -23.88 -6.80 -19.72
C MET A 1 -24.74 -6.65 -18.47
N GLU A 2 -25.93 -6.05 -18.62
CA GLU A 2 -26.95 -5.84 -17.56
C GLU A 2 -27.30 -7.10 -16.74
N ILE A 3 -27.59 -8.23 -17.39
CA ILE A 3 -27.92 -9.49 -16.69
C ILE A 3 -26.83 -9.92 -15.71
N PHE A 4 -25.55 -9.72 -16.05
CA PHE A 4 -24.46 -10.07 -15.15
C PHE A 4 -24.32 -9.09 -13.98
N PHE A 5 -24.62 -7.79 -14.19
CA PHE A 5 -24.69 -6.83 -13.08
C PHE A 5 -25.82 -7.19 -12.11
N LEU A 6 -26.96 -7.64 -12.63
CA LEU A 6 -28.06 -8.14 -11.81
C LEU A 6 -27.63 -9.34 -10.97
N PHE A 7 -26.99 -10.34 -11.57
CA PHE A 7 -26.47 -11.50 -10.82
C PHE A 7 -25.39 -11.11 -9.80
N ALA A 8 -24.47 -10.21 -10.15
CA ALA A 8 -23.45 -9.73 -9.22
C ALA A 8 -24.08 -8.93 -8.05
N SER A 9 -25.13 -8.14 -8.34
CA SER A 9 -25.89 -7.41 -7.33
C SER A 9 -26.56 -8.38 -6.35
N ILE A 10 -27.22 -9.42 -6.86
CA ILE A 10 -27.84 -10.49 -6.05
C ILE A 10 -26.79 -11.19 -5.18
N ALA A 11 -25.65 -11.57 -5.76
CA ALA A 11 -24.58 -12.22 -5.00
C ALA A 11 -24.04 -11.33 -3.86
N SER A 12 -23.83 -10.04 -4.12
CA SER A 12 -23.40 -9.08 -3.08
C SER A 12 -24.48 -8.90 -2.01
N LEU A 13 -25.76 -8.88 -2.39
CA LEU A 13 -26.88 -8.80 -1.45
C LEU A 13 -26.94 -10.03 -0.54
N PHE A 14 -26.68 -11.23 -1.07
CA PHE A 14 -26.60 -12.45 -0.27
C PHE A 14 -25.50 -12.39 0.79
N VAL A 15 -24.33 -11.83 0.46
CA VAL A 15 -23.26 -11.62 1.46
C VAL A 15 -23.73 -10.68 2.57
N PHE A 16 -24.38 -9.57 2.23
CA PHE A 16 -24.97 -8.65 3.20
C PHE A 16 -25.98 -9.36 4.11
N ILE A 17 -26.95 -10.07 3.53
CA ILE A 17 -28.01 -10.77 4.28
C ILE A 17 -27.39 -11.82 5.22
N ALA A 18 -26.42 -12.60 4.75
CA ALA A 18 -25.77 -13.62 5.56
C ALA A 18 -25.03 -13.02 6.77
N LEU A 19 -24.28 -11.93 6.55
CA LEU A 19 -23.57 -11.24 7.62
C LEU A 19 -24.50 -10.50 8.58
N ALA A 20 -25.55 -9.86 8.06
CA ALA A 20 -26.57 -9.19 8.87
C ALA A 20 -27.34 -10.20 9.74
N TYR A 21 -27.73 -11.34 9.16
CA TYR A 21 -28.37 -12.43 9.90
C TYR A 21 -27.45 -12.96 11.01
N HIS A 22 -26.18 -13.20 10.69
CA HIS A 22 -25.18 -13.62 11.68
C HIS A 22 -25.06 -12.60 12.81
N PHE A 23 -24.97 -11.32 12.47
CA PHE A 23 -24.88 -10.23 13.44
C PHE A 23 -26.11 -10.15 14.36
N VAL A 24 -27.32 -10.17 13.78
CA VAL A 24 -28.57 -10.13 14.55
C VAL A 24 -28.67 -11.32 15.49
N ARG A 25 -28.35 -12.53 15.00
CA ARG A 25 -28.37 -13.76 15.81
C ARG A 25 -27.43 -13.65 17.03
N GLU A 26 -26.20 -13.17 16.85
CA GLU A 26 -25.23 -13.05 17.94
C GLU A 26 -25.58 -11.91 18.90
N ALA A 27 -26.16 -10.81 18.40
CA ALA A 27 -26.64 -9.69 19.22
C ALA A 27 -27.79 -10.08 20.16
N PHE A 28 -28.62 -11.05 19.78
CA PHE A 28 -29.67 -11.60 20.64
C PHE A 28 -29.13 -12.55 21.71
N VAL A 29 -28.03 -13.26 21.44
CA VAL A 29 -27.45 -14.25 22.36
C VAL A 29 -26.48 -13.62 23.35
N SER A 30 -25.81 -12.54 22.97
CA SER A 30 -24.84 -11.85 23.82
C SER A 30 -24.85 -10.34 23.58
N HIS A 31 -24.60 -9.54 24.61
CA HIS A 31 -24.38 -8.10 24.44
C HIS A 31 -23.32 -7.89 23.35
N LEU A 32 -23.66 -7.08 22.35
CA LEU A 32 -22.84 -6.75 21.19
C LEU A 32 -21.37 -6.59 21.57
N LYS A 33 -20.54 -7.56 21.17
CA LYS A 33 -19.11 -7.49 21.42
C LYS A 33 -18.51 -6.56 20.39
N LYS A 34 -17.63 -5.64 20.83
CA LYS A 34 -16.84 -4.76 19.94
C LYS A 34 -16.14 -5.53 18.81
N ARG A 35 -15.93 -6.84 18.99
CA ARG A 35 -15.37 -7.80 18.03
C ARG A 35 -16.13 -7.87 16.71
N ASP A 36 -17.45 -7.66 16.71
CA ASP A 36 -18.28 -7.94 15.53
C ASP A 36 -18.45 -6.72 14.61
N LEU A 37 -18.02 -5.52 15.05
CA LEU A 37 -18.07 -4.28 14.25
C LEU A 37 -17.45 -4.42 12.84
N PRO A 38 -16.29 -5.08 12.63
CA PRO A 38 -15.73 -5.24 11.30
C PRO A 38 -16.64 -6.05 10.35
N LEU A 39 -17.41 -7.02 10.87
CA LEU A 39 -18.36 -7.79 10.04
C LEU A 39 -19.53 -6.91 9.57
N ILE A 40 -19.98 -5.96 10.40
CA ILE A 40 -21.00 -4.98 10.02
C ILE A 40 -20.47 -4.08 8.89
N ILE A 41 -19.21 -3.62 9.00
CA ILE A 41 -18.59 -2.80 7.96
C ILE A 41 -18.60 -3.54 6.63
N ILE A 42 -18.16 -4.80 6.60
CA ILE A 42 -18.18 -5.64 5.40
C ILE A 42 -19.61 -5.76 4.85
N ALA A 43 -20.59 -6.03 5.70
CA ALA A 43 -21.99 -6.15 5.29
C ALA A 43 -22.50 -4.86 4.63
N LEU A 44 -22.30 -3.70 5.26
CA LEU A 44 -22.72 -2.40 4.73
C LEU A 44 -22.03 -2.07 3.41
N THR A 45 -20.73 -2.37 3.28
CA THR A 45 -20.00 -2.20 2.02
C THR A 45 -20.63 -3.03 0.90
N HIS A 46 -21.02 -4.28 1.17
CA HIS A 46 -21.72 -5.13 0.20
C HIS A 46 -23.13 -4.65 -0.16
N LEU A 47 -23.83 -4.02 0.77
CA LEU A 47 -25.14 -3.41 0.52
C LEU A 47 -25.01 -2.25 -0.47
N VAL A 48 -24.09 -1.31 -0.20
CA VAL A 48 -23.82 -0.16 -1.09
C VAL A 48 -23.37 -0.64 -2.47
N PHE A 49 -22.49 -1.64 -2.52
CA PHE A 49 -22.03 -2.22 -3.78
C PHE A 49 -23.17 -2.90 -4.55
N SER A 50 -24.02 -3.68 -3.87
CA SER A 50 -25.19 -4.33 -4.46
C SER A 50 -26.17 -3.32 -5.06
N ALA A 51 -26.47 -2.23 -4.33
CA ALA A 51 -27.35 -1.17 -4.81
C ALA A 51 -26.78 -0.49 -6.07
N THR A 52 -25.47 -0.22 -6.10
CA THR A 52 -24.83 0.40 -7.27
C THR A 52 -24.87 -0.52 -8.49
N LEU A 53 -24.55 -1.80 -8.32
CA LEU A 53 -24.67 -2.81 -9.38
C LEU A 53 -26.10 -2.94 -9.90
N PHE A 54 -27.10 -2.88 -9.01
CA PHE A 54 -28.50 -2.94 -9.38
C PHE A 54 -28.90 -1.74 -10.24
N LEU A 55 -28.49 -0.53 -9.85
CA LEU A 55 -28.77 0.70 -10.61
C LEU A 55 -28.16 0.67 -12.03
N TRP A 56 -26.95 0.12 -12.19
CA TRP A 56 -26.38 -0.14 -13.53
C TRP A 56 -27.16 -1.22 -14.29
N ALA A 57 -27.61 -2.29 -13.62
CA ALA A 57 -28.35 -3.36 -14.27
C ALA A 57 -29.70 -2.92 -14.87
N ILE A 58 -30.37 -1.95 -14.23
CA ILE A 58 -31.66 -1.41 -14.70
C ILE A 58 -31.52 -0.15 -15.58
N GLY A 59 -30.29 0.24 -15.93
CA GLY A 59 -30.03 1.41 -16.78
C GLY A 59 -30.40 2.75 -16.14
N LYS A 60 -30.41 2.86 -14.80
CA LYS A 60 -30.62 4.14 -14.08
C LYS A 60 -29.34 4.93 -13.87
N LEU A 61 -28.18 4.26 -13.94
CA LEU A 61 -26.87 4.86 -14.00
C LEU A 61 -26.18 4.43 -15.29
N ASP A 62 -25.51 5.36 -15.95
CA ASP A 62 -24.63 5.02 -17.07
C ASP A 62 -23.40 4.28 -16.56
N PHE A 63 -23.02 3.20 -17.26
CA PHE A 63 -21.85 2.45 -16.88
C PHE A 63 -20.58 3.14 -17.40
N ILE A 64 -19.79 3.67 -16.47
CA ILE A 64 -18.45 4.22 -16.74
C ILE A 64 -17.43 3.27 -16.08
N LEU A 65 -16.46 2.80 -16.87
CA LEU A 65 -15.45 1.83 -16.43
C LEU A 65 -14.66 2.33 -15.20
N ASN A 66 -14.27 3.60 -15.20
CA ASN A 66 -13.50 4.18 -14.11
C ASN A 66 -14.30 4.20 -12.81
N ASP A 67 -15.59 4.58 -12.86
CA ASP A 67 -16.48 4.59 -11.70
C ASP A 67 -16.62 3.18 -11.11
N PHE A 68 -16.79 2.18 -11.98
CA PHE A 68 -16.81 0.79 -11.56
C PHE A 68 -15.53 0.40 -10.82
N ILE A 69 -14.37 0.69 -11.40
CA ILE A 69 -13.10 0.28 -10.79
C ILE A 69 -12.88 1.02 -9.47
N GLN A 70 -13.25 2.30 -9.38
CA GLN A 70 -13.15 3.05 -8.13
C GLN A 70 -14.04 2.46 -7.03
N ILE A 71 -15.32 2.20 -7.34
CA ILE A 71 -16.28 1.63 -6.41
C ILE A 71 -15.85 0.22 -5.98
N TYR A 72 -15.39 -0.61 -6.92
CA TYR A 72 -14.89 -1.95 -6.65
C TYR A 72 -13.61 -1.93 -5.80
N SER A 73 -12.70 -0.99 -6.08
CA SER A 73 -11.47 -0.79 -5.27
C SER A 73 -11.81 -0.36 -3.85
N ALA A 74 -12.75 0.57 -3.68
CA ALA A 74 -13.23 1.01 -2.36
C ALA A 74 -13.87 -0.14 -1.59
N ARG A 75 -14.65 -0.99 -2.28
CA ARG A 75 -15.27 -2.19 -1.71
C ARG A 75 -14.21 -3.15 -1.15
N LEU A 76 -13.28 -3.58 -2.00
CA LEU A 76 -12.15 -4.43 -1.59
C LEU A 76 -11.34 -3.76 -0.48
N LEU A 77 -11.29 -2.43 -0.48
CA LEU A 77 -10.51 -1.71 0.49
C LEU A 77 -11.06 -1.86 1.91
N PHE A 78 -12.36 -1.64 2.07
CA PHE A 78 -13.04 -1.77 3.36
C PHE A 78 -13.10 -3.24 3.80
N GLU A 79 -13.31 -4.18 2.85
CA GLU A 79 -13.26 -5.62 3.12
C GLU A 79 -11.91 -6.02 3.73
N ASN A 80 -10.80 -5.67 3.07
CA ASN A 80 -9.45 -6.03 3.52
C ASN A 80 -9.08 -5.38 4.87
N LEU A 81 -9.50 -4.13 5.09
CA LEU A 81 -9.29 -3.45 6.36
C LEU A 81 -10.04 -4.18 7.49
N ALA A 82 -11.32 -4.47 7.28
CA ALA A 82 -12.16 -5.13 8.26
C ALA A 82 -11.67 -6.55 8.59
N ILE A 83 -11.29 -7.33 7.58
CA ILE A 83 -10.71 -8.67 7.76
C ILE A 83 -9.41 -8.58 8.55
N SER A 84 -8.53 -7.63 8.21
CA SER A 84 -7.25 -7.46 8.90
C SER A 84 -7.44 -7.07 10.36
N ILE A 85 -8.38 -6.18 10.69
CA ILE A 85 -8.77 -5.87 12.08
C ILE A 85 -9.24 -7.12 12.80
N LEU A 86 -10.07 -7.93 12.14
CA LEU A 86 -10.63 -9.13 12.73
C LEU A 86 -9.52 -10.18 12.98
N LEU A 87 -8.63 -10.41 12.02
CA LEU A 87 -7.48 -11.29 12.17
C LEU A 87 -6.53 -10.82 13.26
N PHE A 88 -6.27 -9.52 13.35
CA PHE A 88 -5.43 -8.95 14.39
C PHE A 88 -6.04 -9.19 15.78
N ARG A 89 -7.33 -8.87 15.96
CA ARG A 89 -8.07 -9.09 17.22
C ARG A 89 -8.18 -10.55 17.60
N THR A 90 -8.14 -11.48 16.65
CA THR A 90 -8.31 -12.91 16.91
C THR A 90 -6.99 -13.66 17.08
N SER A 91 -5.91 -13.19 16.45
CA SER A 91 -4.57 -13.78 16.63
C SER A 91 -3.77 -13.14 17.75
N HIS A 92 -4.00 -11.85 18.05
CA HIS A 92 -3.09 -11.02 18.84
C HIS A 92 -1.62 -11.09 18.36
N SER A 93 -1.39 -11.47 17.10
CA SER A 93 -0.05 -11.69 16.57
C SER A 93 0.52 -10.40 15.99
N LYS A 94 1.70 -10.00 16.45
CA LYS A 94 2.48 -8.89 15.88
C LYS A 94 2.75 -9.07 14.38
N LYS A 95 2.77 -10.32 13.88
CA LYS A 95 2.99 -10.62 12.46
C LYS A 95 1.80 -10.25 11.57
N VAL A 96 0.59 -10.28 12.10
CA VAL A 96 -0.66 -9.88 11.39
C VAL A 96 -0.85 -8.36 11.45
N PHE A 97 -0.27 -7.73 12.47
CA PHE A 97 -0.32 -6.29 12.65
C PHE A 97 0.47 -5.51 11.60
N LEU A 98 1.66 -5.99 11.21
CA LEU A 98 2.50 -5.33 10.22
C LEU A 98 1.80 -5.13 8.85
N PRO A 99 1.17 -6.16 8.23
CA PRO A 99 0.43 -5.99 6.99
C PRO A 99 -0.84 -5.14 7.16
N TYR A 100 -1.51 -5.17 8.32
CA TYR A 100 -2.62 -4.26 8.62
C TYR A 100 -2.19 -2.78 8.63
N ILE A 101 -1.00 -2.50 9.13
CA ILE A 101 -0.45 -1.16 9.18
C ILE A 101 0.02 -0.67 7.81
N SER A 102 0.76 -1.50 7.08
CA SER A 102 1.19 -1.12 5.72
C SER A 102 -0.02 -0.83 4.83
N TYR A 103 -1.13 -1.52 5.10
CA TYR A 103 -2.42 -1.25 4.50
C TYR A 103 -2.95 0.16 4.84
N ILE A 104 -3.09 0.48 6.13
CA ILE A 104 -3.58 1.80 6.58
C ILE A 104 -2.74 2.93 6.00
N LEU A 105 -1.42 2.76 5.89
CA LEU A 105 -0.53 3.80 5.36
C LEU A 105 -0.63 3.98 3.86
N ALA A 106 -0.90 2.90 3.13
CA ALA A 106 -1.09 2.97 1.69
C ALA A 106 -2.41 3.66 1.32
N VAL A 107 -3.45 3.56 2.14
CA VAL A 107 -4.77 4.16 1.85
C VAL A 107 -4.69 5.69 1.62
N PRO A 108 -4.14 6.51 2.53
CA PRO A 108 -4.01 7.95 2.31
C PRO A 108 -3.15 8.31 1.09
N MET A 109 -2.01 7.61 0.93
CA MET A 109 -1.08 7.88 -0.18
C MET A 109 -1.74 7.66 -1.55
N ILE A 110 -2.68 6.73 -1.62
CA ILE A 110 -3.36 6.40 -2.88
C ILE A 110 -4.63 7.25 -3.06
N LEU A 111 -5.33 7.62 -1.99
CA LEU A 111 -6.43 8.60 -2.04
C LEU A 111 -5.97 9.99 -2.50
N LEU A 112 -4.71 10.36 -2.25
CA LEU A 112 -4.12 11.61 -2.74
C LEU A 112 -3.90 11.63 -4.26
N ASN A 113 -3.95 10.49 -4.94
CA ASN A 113 -3.80 10.42 -6.40
C ASN A 113 -4.81 9.42 -6.99
N PHE A 114 -6.04 9.89 -7.22
CA PHE A 114 -7.18 9.08 -7.72
C PHE A 114 -6.87 8.28 -8.98
N SER A 115 -5.91 8.70 -9.81
CA SER A 115 -5.46 7.96 -11.00
C SER A 115 -4.79 6.62 -10.67
N ASN A 116 -4.26 6.46 -9.45
CA ASN A 116 -3.53 5.28 -9.00
C ASN A 116 -4.39 4.29 -8.20
N ILE A 117 -5.71 4.52 -8.07
CA ILE A 117 -6.62 3.62 -7.34
C ILE A 117 -6.57 2.17 -7.90
N HIS A 118 -6.30 2.03 -9.19
CA HIS A 118 -6.04 0.76 -9.87
C HIS A 118 -4.89 -0.06 -9.23
N LEU A 119 -3.90 0.60 -8.62
CA LEU A 119 -2.79 -0.07 -7.94
C LEU A 119 -3.18 -0.55 -6.53
N MET A 120 -4.31 -0.09 -5.96
CA MET A 120 -4.79 -0.53 -4.65
C MET A 120 -5.22 -1.99 -4.64
N ILE A 121 -5.83 -2.46 -5.72
CA ILE A 121 -6.40 -3.81 -5.76
C ILE A 121 -5.30 -4.89 -5.65
N PRO A 122 -4.24 -4.87 -6.47
CA PRO A 122 -3.16 -5.85 -6.33
C PRO A 122 -2.40 -5.71 -5.02
N PHE A 123 -2.18 -4.47 -4.55
CA PHE A 123 -1.49 -4.22 -3.27
C PHE A 123 -2.30 -4.72 -2.06
N SER A 124 -3.61 -4.46 -2.04
CA SER A 124 -4.53 -4.87 -0.96
C SER A 124 -4.68 -6.39 -0.89
N LEU A 125 -4.79 -7.06 -2.04
CA LEU A 125 -4.88 -8.51 -2.13
C LEU A 125 -3.54 -9.18 -1.77
N PHE A 126 -2.41 -8.60 -2.18
CA PHE A 126 -1.08 -9.05 -1.78
C PHE A 126 -0.87 -8.94 -0.26
N ILE A 127 -1.27 -7.82 0.34
CA ILE A 127 -1.25 -7.66 1.80
C ILE A 127 -2.15 -8.67 2.50
N MET A 128 -3.34 -8.94 1.96
CA MET A 128 -4.24 -9.96 2.54
C MET A 128 -3.56 -11.34 2.53
N VAL A 129 -2.92 -11.73 1.42
CA VAL A 129 -2.14 -12.98 1.34
C VAL A 129 -1.03 -13.01 2.40
N LEU A 130 -0.26 -11.92 2.55
CA LEU A 130 0.80 -11.82 3.57
C LEU A 130 0.25 -11.90 5.01
N SER A 131 -0.89 -11.28 5.29
CA SER A 131 -1.59 -11.37 6.60
C SER A 131 -1.96 -12.81 6.94
N PHE A 132 -2.47 -13.57 5.97
CA PHE A 132 -2.86 -14.96 6.17
C PHE A 132 -1.68 -15.93 6.24
N ILE A 133 -0.62 -15.73 5.45
CA ILE A 133 0.64 -16.47 5.59
C ILE A 133 1.23 -16.23 6.99
N SER A 134 1.17 -14.99 7.49
CA SER A 134 1.66 -14.63 8.82
C SER A 134 0.83 -15.22 9.97
N PHE A 135 -0.45 -15.50 9.72
CA PHE A 135 -1.35 -16.22 10.63
C PHE A 135 -1.08 -17.74 10.65
N SER A 136 -0.33 -18.28 9.67
CA SER A 136 -0.25 -19.71 9.39
C SER A 136 0.33 -20.59 10.50
N ASN A 137 1.27 -20.06 11.29
CA ASN A 137 1.93 -20.83 12.33
C ASN A 137 0.99 -21.25 13.47
N ILE A 138 -0.19 -20.63 13.58
CA ILE A 138 -1.10 -20.86 14.69
C ILE A 138 -2.25 -21.78 14.25
N HIS A 139 -2.88 -21.61 13.08
CA HIS A 139 -4.10 -22.36 12.70
C HIS A 139 -4.19 -22.76 11.21
N GLN A 140 -3.68 -23.96 10.88
CA GLN A 140 -3.61 -24.47 9.50
C GLN A 140 -4.95 -24.49 8.74
N LYS A 141 -6.07 -24.79 9.41
CA LYS A 141 -7.39 -24.91 8.74
C LYS A 141 -8.01 -23.58 8.29
N ILE A 142 -7.59 -22.44 8.85
CA ILE A 142 -8.12 -21.10 8.51
C ILE A 142 -7.45 -20.51 7.26
N ILE A 143 -6.27 -21.01 6.89
CA ILE A 143 -5.41 -20.44 5.84
C ILE A 143 -5.90 -20.78 4.43
N HIS A 144 -6.59 -21.91 4.26
CA HIS A 144 -6.90 -22.44 2.94
C HIS A 144 -8.09 -21.78 2.25
N THR A 145 -8.93 -21.02 2.96
CA THR A 145 -10.11 -20.36 2.37
C THR A 145 -9.89 -18.91 1.87
N PRO A 146 -9.06 -18.06 2.50
CA PRO A 146 -8.81 -16.69 2.03
C PRO A 146 -7.81 -16.61 0.88
N ILE A 147 -6.83 -17.51 0.81
CA ILE A 147 -5.83 -17.50 -0.28
C ILE A 147 -6.51 -17.69 -1.64
N PRO A 148 -7.41 -18.67 -1.86
CA PRO A 148 -8.16 -18.78 -3.11
C PRO A 148 -8.98 -17.54 -3.44
N TYR A 149 -9.67 -16.94 -2.46
CA TYR A 149 -10.42 -15.70 -2.67
C TYR A 149 -9.51 -14.54 -3.11
N ALA A 150 -8.35 -14.38 -2.46
CA ALA A 150 -7.35 -13.36 -2.81
C ALA A 150 -6.89 -13.52 -4.25
N THR A 151 -6.51 -14.75 -4.61
CA THR A 151 -6.00 -15.09 -5.94
C THR A 151 -7.07 -14.91 -7.01
N ILE A 152 -8.30 -15.37 -6.76
CA ILE A 152 -9.43 -15.20 -7.69
C ILE A 152 -9.75 -13.71 -7.87
N SER A 153 -9.80 -12.94 -6.79
CA SER A 153 -10.07 -11.50 -6.87
C SER A 153 -8.95 -10.72 -7.57
N LEU A 154 -7.70 -11.17 -7.43
CA LEU A 154 -6.54 -10.59 -8.12
C LEU A 154 -6.59 -10.89 -9.61
N MET A 155 -6.85 -12.15 -9.98
CA MET A 155 -7.02 -12.54 -11.36
C MET A 155 -8.21 -11.83 -12.01
N ALA A 156 -9.35 -11.75 -11.31
CA ALA A 156 -10.51 -10.98 -11.74
C ALA A 156 -10.15 -9.53 -12.02
N TYR A 157 -9.34 -8.92 -11.15
CA TYR A 157 -8.87 -7.57 -11.35
C TYR A 157 -7.94 -7.43 -12.57
N LEU A 158 -6.91 -8.28 -12.69
CA LEU A 158 -5.98 -8.23 -13.82
C LEU A 158 -6.68 -8.43 -15.16
N VAL A 159 -7.64 -9.36 -15.24
CA VAL A 159 -8.43 -9.59 -16.45
C VAL A 159 -9.37 -8.41 -16.72
N SER A 160 -9.96 -7.79 -15.68
CA SER A 160 -10.80 -6.60 -15.84
C SER A 160 -10.06 -5.41 -16.45
N ALA A 161 -8.76 -5.26 -16.14
CA ALA A 161 -7.93 -4.21 -16.71
C ALA A 161 -7.64 -4.41 -18.20
N ILE A 162 -7.69 -5.65 -18.69
CA ILE A 162 -7.42 -6.00 -20.09
C ILE A 162 -8.72 -6.02 -20.92
N ASN A 163 -9.83 -6.46 -20.34
CA ASN A 163 -11.09 -6.63 -21.06
C ASN A 163 -12.30 -6.20 -20.22
N SER A 164 -12.80 -4.99 -20.51
CA SER A 164 -13.95 -4.40 -19.82
C SER A 164 -15.25 -5.20 -19.95
N ARG A 165 -15.40 -6.02 -21.00
CA ARG A 165 -16.62 -6.82 -21.21
C ARG A 165 -16.75 -7.97 -20.20
N LEU A 166 -15.64 -8.43 -19.63
CA LEU A 166 -15.64 -9.54 -18.66
C LEU A 166 -15.88 -9.08 -17.21
N ILE A 167 -15.86 -7.76 -16.96
CA ILE A 167 -15.97 -7.18 -15.63
C ILE A 167 -17.15 -7.74 -14.82
N PRO A 168 -18.38 -7.79 -15.34
CA PRO A 168 -19.52 -8.24 -14.54
C PRO A 168 -19.41 -9.71 -14.12
N ALA A 169 -18.91 -10.57 -15.02
CA ALA A 169 -18.73 -12.00 -14.76
C ALA A 169 -17.63 -12.24 -13.71
N LEU A 170 -16.52 -11.50 -13.80
CA LEU A 170 -15.43 -11.57 -12.83
C LEU A 170 -15.82 -11.02 -11.46
N THR A 171 -16.66 -9.99 -11.43
CA THR A 171 -17.24 -9.44 -10.19
C THR A 171 -18.13 -10.45 -9.50
N LEU A 172 -18.96 -11.17 -10.27
CA LEU A 172 -19.78 -12.27 -9.76
C LEU A 172 -18.90 -13.38 -9.16
N LEU A 173 -17.85 -13.79 -9.86
CA LEU A 173 -16.90 -14.82 -9.37
C LEU A 173 -16.20 -14.39 -8.06
N SER A 174 -15.75 -13.14 -7.98
CA SER A 174 -15.20 -12.56 -6.75
C SER A 174 -16.24 -12.54 -5.61
N GLY A 175 -17.49 -12.16 -5.89
CA GLY A 175 -18.56 -12.17 -4.90
C GLY A 175 -18.87 -13.57 -4.33
N VAL A 176 -18.98 -14.58 -5.20
CA VAL A 176 -19.24 -15.97 -4.79
C VAL A 176 -18.08 -16.55 -3.99
N SER A 177 -16.84 -16.29 -4.41
CA SER A 177 -15.66 -16.72 -3.65
C SER A 177 -15.56 -16.02 -2.30
N PHE A 178 -15.90 -14.73 -2.21
CA PHE A 178 -15.97 -14.00 -0.94
C PHE A 178 -17.05 -14.53 0.01
N PHE A 179 -18.23 -14.86 -0.52
CA PHE A 179 -19.30 -15.48 0.25
C PHE A 179 -18.82 -16.80 0.88
N THR A 180 -18.19 -17.64 0.07
CA THR A 180 -17.63 -18.92 0.52
C THR A 180 -16.59 -18.70 1.63
N PHE A 181 -15.67 -17.75 1.43
CA PHE A 181 -14.70 -17.35 2.45
C PHE A 181 -15.37 -16.92 3.75
N THR A 182 -16.33 -16.00 3.68
CA THR A 182 -17.02 -15.43 4.83
C THR A 182 -17.77 -16.49 5.63
N TYR A 183 -18.44 -17.43 4.96
CA TYR A 183 -19.12 -18.55 5.59
C TYR A 183 -18.17 -19.44 6.40
N PHE A 184 -17.05 -19.86 5.82
CA PHE A 184 -16.07 -20.68 6.52
C PHE A 184 -15.36 -19.91 7.64
N PHE A 185 -15.07 -18.63 7.40
CA PHE A 185 -14.38 -17.77 8.34
C PHE A 185 -15.21 -17.53 9.62
N THR A 186 -16.47 -17.11 9.47
CA THR A 186 -17.40 -16.90 10.60
C THR A 186 -17.68 -18.18 11.39
N SER A 187 -17.90 -19.30 10.69
CA SER A 187 -18.06 -20.63 11.31
C SER A 187 -16.86 -21.01 12.18
N THR A 188 -15.65 -20.64 11.74
CA THR A 188 -14.42 -20.94 12.48
C THR A 188 -14.22 -20.02 13.69
N LEU A 189 -14.56 -18.73 13.56
CA LEU A 189 -14.49 -17.78 14.67
C LEU A 189 -15.37 -18.19 15.86
N ARG A 190 -16.52 -18.82 15.59
CA ARG A 190 -17.47 -19.26 16.62
C ARG A 190 -16.94 -20.38 17.52
N LYS A 191 -16.04 -21.22 17.01
CA LYS A 191 -15.56 -22.41 17.74
C LYS A 191 -14.47 -22.11 18.79
N LYS A 192 -14.02 -20.87 18.91
CA LYS A 192 -12.96 -20.52 19.86
C LYS A 192 -13.55 -20.06 21.20
N PRO A 193 -13.17 -20.69 22.33
CA PRO A 193 -13.44 -20.12 23.64
C PRO A 193 -12.74 -18.76 23.75
N GLU A 194 -13.41 -17.79 24.38
CA GLU A 194 -12.77 -16.53 24.74
C GLU A 194 -11.64 -16.84 25.70
N ILE A 195 -10.41 -16.73 25.21
CA ILE A 195 -9.24 -16.72 26.07
C ILE A 195 -9.32 -15.38 26.82
N HIS A 196 -9.80 -15.42 28.06
CA HIS A 196 -9.68 -14.29 28.99
C HIS A 196 -8.19 -14.11 29.32
N HIS A 197 -7.48 -13.41 28.44
CA HIS A 197 -6.18 -12.87 28.80
C HIS A 197 -6.41 -11.76 29.81
N THR A 198 -5.83 -11.95 30.99
CA THR A 198 -5.63 -10.91 32.00
C THR A 198 -5.07 -9.67 31.29
N THR A 199 -5.74 -8.56 31.51
CA THR A 199 -5.45 -7.24 30.95
C THR A 199 -4.07 -6.75 31.39
N GLU A 200 -3.02 -7.22 30.74
CA GLU A 200 -1.80 -6.41 30.60
C GLU A 200 -2.19 -5.17 29.78
N SER A 201 -1.79 -3.99 30.26
CA SER A 201 -2.24 -2.69 29.77
C SER A 201 -2.06 -2.54 28.25
N HIS A 202 -3.15 -2.76 27.52
CA HIS A 202 -3.24 -2.67 26.06
C HIS A 202 -2.91 -1.27 25.51
N ASP A 203 -2.94 -0.24 26.35
CA ASP A 203 -2.60 1.14 25.99
C ASP A 203 -1.13 1.33 25.59
N THR A 204 -0.26 0.36 25.89
CA THR A 204 1.16 0.45 25.53
C THR A 204 1.43 0.05 24.07
N ILE A 205 0.77 -0.97 23.51
CA ILE A 205 1.15 -1.53 22.20
C ILE A 205 0.73 -0.58 21.05
N ALA A 206 -0.49 -0.07 21.09
CA ALA A 206 -0.99 0.84 20.05
C ALA A 206 -0.23 2.18 20.07
N PHE A 207 0.06 2.70 21.26
CA PHE A 207 0.85 3.92 21.43
C PHE A 207 2.31 3.74 21.03
N GLN A 208 2.95 2.63 21.44
CA GLN A 208 4.29 2.26 20.99
C GLN A 208 4.34 2.15 19.46
N PHE A 209 3.35 1.49 18.86
CA PHE A 209 3.25 1.41 17.42
C PHE A 209 3.14 2.79 16.77
N LEU A 210 2.22 3.64 17.23
CA LEU A 210 2.03 4.99 16.69
C LEU A 210 3.32 5.80 16.78
N LYS A 211 4.04 5.71 17.90
CA LYS A 211 5.34 6.35 18.10
C LYS A 211 6.38 5.85 17.09
N HIS A 212 6.47 4.55 16.86
CA HIS A 212 7.40 3.97 15.87
C HIS A 212 7.01 4.36 14.44
N LEU A 213 5.73 4.37 14.13
CA LEU A 213 5.23 4.77 12.83
C LEU A 213 5.53 6.24 12.54
N LEU A 214 5.20 7.12 13.48
CA LEU A 214 5.48 8.55 13.38
C LEU A 214 6.98 8.78 13.17
N PHE A 215 7.82 8.09 13.95
CA PHE A 215 9.27 8.13 13.81
C PHE A 215 9.72 7.70 12.40
N LEU A 216 9.21 6.58 11.87
CA LEU A 216 9.55 6.10 10.53
C LEU A 216 9.15 7.10 9.45
N ILE A 217 7.95 7.67 9.53
CA ILE A 217 7.46 8.67 8.58
C ILE A 217 8.34 9.91 8.62
N ILE A 218 8.59 10.47 9.82
CA ILE A 218 9.41 11.67 9.98
C ILE A 218 10.82 11.42 9.46
N LEU A 219 11.46 10.32 9.89
CA LEU A 219 12.83 10.00 9.50
C LEU A 219 12.94 9.76 7.99
N THR A 220 12.04 8.98 7.40
CA THR A 220 12.07 8.67 5.96
C THR A 220 11.88 9.94 5.13
N ASN A 221 10.96 10.82 5.51
CA ASN A 221 10.79 12.11 4.82
C ASN A 221 12.00 13.02 5.00
N PHE A 222 12.56 13.08 6.20
CA PHE A 222 13.77 13.86 6.47
C PHE A 222 14.95 13.40 5.61
N VAL A 223 15.17 12.08 5.52
CA VAL A 223 16.23 11.50 4.66
C VAL A 223 15.93 11.74 3.19
N PHE A 224 14.68 11.63 2.75
CA PHE A 224 14.29 11.90 1.36
C PHE A 224 14.57 13.35 0.95
N VAL A 225 14.05 14.31 1.72
CA VAL A 225 14.28 15.75 1.48
C VAL A 225 15.76 16.09 1.56
N GLY A 226 16.48 15.53 2.53
CA GLY A 226 17.94 15.69 2.63
C GLY A 226 18.68 15.14 1.42
N THR A 227 18.24 14.00 0.87
CA THR A 227 18.84 13.41 -0.34
C THR A 227 18.63 14.29 -1.56
N ILE A 228 17.43 14.84 -1.74
CA ILE A 228 17.16 15.83 -2.81
C ILE A 228 18.06 17.05 -2.63
N GLY A 229 18.16 17.59 -1.41
CA GLY A 229 19.03 18.74 -1.13
C GLY A 229 20.49 18.48 -1.47
N ILE A 230 21.02 17.31 -1.12
CA ILE A 230 22.40 16.90 -1.46
C ILE A 230 22.56 16.70 -2.98
N HIS A 231 21.56 16.13 -3.65
CA HIS A 231 21.55 15.91 -5.09
C HIS A 231 21.62 17.24 -5.85
N GLU A 232 20.72 18.18 -5.54
CA GLU A 232 20.73 19.52 -6.14
C GLU A 232 21.99 20.31 -5.78
N ALA A 233 22.51 20.16 -4.56
CA ALA A 233 23.79 20.74 -4.20
C ALA A 233 24.93 20.22 -5.09
N GLY A 234 24.90 18.95 -5.51
CA GLY A 234 25.86 18.39 -6.46
C GLY A 234 25.83 19.10 -7.81
N HIS A 235 24.64 19.34 -8.37
CA HIS A 235 24.48 20.14 -9.59
C HIS A 235 24.97 21.59 -9.40
N ALA A 236 24.60 22.23 -8.29
CA ALA A 236 24.98 23.61 -8.02
C ALA A 236 26.49 23.78 -7.85
N ILE A 237 27.14 22.89 -7.09
CA ILE A 237 28.59 22.89 -6.84
C ILE A 237 29.34 22.68 -8.17
N SER A 238 28.97 21.67 -8.95
CA SER A 238 29.61 21.42 -10.24
C SER A 238 29.40 22.56 -11.25
N SER A 239 28.21 23.16 -11.28
CA SER A 239 27.93 24.35 -12.10
C SER A 239 28.85 25.51 -11.76
N LYS A 240 29.14 25.73 -10.47
CA LYS A 240 30.11 26.75 -10.03
C LYS A 240 31.54 26.41 -10.45
N PHE A 241 31.95 25.14 -10.39
CA PHE A 241 33.27 24.71 -10.84
C PHE A 241 33.48 24.91 -12.35
N VAL A 242 32.42 24.77 -13.16
CA VAL A 242 32.46 24.99 -14.61
C VAL A 242 32.21 26.48 -14.97
N SER A 243 32.26 27.39 -13.98
CA SER A 243 32.08 28.83 -14.16
C SER A 243 30.72 29.24 -14.76
N CYS A 244 29.66 28.46 -14.52
CA CYS A 244 28.31 28.84 -14.94
C CYS A 244 27.80 30.03 -14.12
N SER A 245 27.06 30.91 -14.79
CA SER A 245 26.43 32.09 -14.19
C SER A 245 25.04 31.76 -13.62
N ASN A 246 24.55 32.56 -12.67
CA ASN A 246 23.20 32.47 -12.11
C ASN A 246 22.78 31.09 -11.56
N VAL A 247 23.70 30.39 -10.89
CA VAL A 247 23.41 29.09 -10.26
C VAL A 247 22.49 29.29 -9.04
N ARG A 248 21.30 28.71 -9.07
CA ARG A 248 20.35 28.70 -7.94
C ARG A 248 19.56 27.39 -7.89
N VAL A 249 19.25 26.94 -6.68
CA VAL A 249 18.29 25.84 -6.48
C VAL A 249 16.91 26.45 -6.34
N VAL A 250 15.98 26.02 -7.19
CA VAL A 250 14.61 26.55 -7.26
C VAL A 250 13.65 25.57 -6.60
N LEU A 251 12.74 26.12 -5.79
CA LEU A 251 11.68 25.41 -5.09
C LEU A 251 10.34 25.94 -5.63
N GLU A 252 9.78 25.27 -6.63
CA GLU A 252 8.47 25.61 -7.20
C GLU A 252 7.34 24.79 -6.58
N VAL A 253 6.18 25.42 -6.36
CA VAL A 253 5.00 24.74 -5.82
C VAL A 253 4.48 23.73 -6.85
N GLY A 254 4.45 22.45 -6.47
CA GLY A 254 3.96 21.37 -7.33
C GLY A 254 5.03 20.73 -8.23
N ALA A 255 6.29 21.18 -8.15
CA ALA A 255 7.42 20.56 -8.83
C ALA A 255 8.46 20.03 -7.82
N LEU A 256 9.29 19.08 -8.26
CA LEU A 256 10.48 18.70 -7.49
C LEU A 256 11.50 19.85 -7.54
N PRO A 257 12.29 20.06 -6.46
CA PRO A 257 13.38 21.02 -6.47
C PRO A 257 14.33 20.73 -7.63
N TYR A 258 14.87 21.78 -8.25
CA TYR A 258 15.79 21.64 -9.37
C TYR A 258 16.81 22.78 -9.41
N THR A 259 17.97 22.53 -10.00
CA THR A 259 19.03 23.54 -10.13
C THR A 259 18.97 24.23 -11.48
N GLU A 260 18.84 25.55 -11.47
CA GLU A 260 19.01 26.39 -12.66
C GLU A 260 20.45 26.88 -12.74
N SER A 261 21.06 26.77 -13.92
CA SER A 261 22.36 27.35 -14.21
C SER A 261 22.42 27.83 -15.65
N ASN A 262 23.09 28.96 -15.88
CA ASN A 262 23.31 29.49 -17.22
C ASN A 262 24.78 29.26 -17.61
N CYS A 263 25.01 28.14 -18.29
CA CYS A 263 26.33 27.72 -18.77
C CYS A 263 26.51 28.08 -20.25
N SER A 264 27.68 28.62 -20.62
CA SER A 264 28.07 28.74 -22.03
C SER A 264 28.15 27.35 -22.67
N LYS A 265 27.74 27.23 -23.94
CA LYS A 265 27.54 25.96 -24.67
C LYS A 265 28.77 25.02 -24.74
N GLU A 266 29.95 25.47 -24.35
CA GLU A 266 31.21 24.71 -24.42
C GLU A 266 31.49 23.86 -23.16
N GLY A 267 30.64 23.91 -22.14
CA GLY A 267 30.82 23.11 -20.91
C GLY A 267 30.47 21.62 -21.08
N ASN A 268 31.22 20.73 -20.41
CA ASN A 268 30.91 19.30 -20.30
C ASN A 268 29.62 19.08 -19.47
N PHE A 269 28.45 19.16 -20.10
CA PHE A 269 27.14 18.97 -19.46
C PHE A 269 27.01 17.64 -18.71
N ILE A 270 27.70 16.60 -19.16
CA ILE A 270 27.73 15.27 -18.51
C ILE A 270 28.24 15.38 -17.07
N PHE A 271 29.27 16.20 -16.82
CA PHE A 271 29.84 16.36 -15.49
C PHE A 271 28.85 17.04 -14.52
N LEU A 272 28.10 18.04 -15.00
CA LEU A 272 27.07 18.70 -14.20
C LEU A 272 25.96 17.72 -13.80
N ILE A 273 25.47 16.92 -14.76
CA ILE A 273 24.40 15.95 -14.50
C ILE A 273 24.89 14.85 -13.54
N LEU A 274 26.08 14.29 -13.77
CA LEU A 274 26.62 13.25 -12.90
C LEU A 274 26.90 13.75 -11.47
N ALA A 275 27.24 15.02 -11.29
CA ALA A 275 27.53 15.56 -9.97
C ALA A 275 26.33 15.47 -9.01
N GLY A 276 25.10 15.63 -9.52
CA GLY A 276 23.89 15.45 -8.72
C GLY A 276 23.73 14.02 -8.23
N MET A 277 24.03 13.04 -9.08
CA MET A 277 24.03 11.63 -8.68
C MET A 277 25.18 11.26 -7.75
N LEU A 278 26.39 11.78 -8.00
CA LEU A 278 27.61 11.37 -7.32
C LEU A 278 27.68 11.89 -5.88
N LEU A 279 27.20 13.09 -5.59
CA LEU A 279 27.34 13.67 -4.25
C LEU A 279 26.56 12.87 -3.18
N PRO A 280 25.28 12.48 -3.38
CA PRO A 280 24.59 11.56 -2.48
C PRO A 280 25.27 10.19 -2.39
N MET A 281 25.92 9.69 -3.46
CA MET A 281 26.68 8.43 -3.41
C MET A 281 27.92 8.54 -2.52
N VAL A 282 28.61 9.69 -2.52
CA VAL A 282 29.72 9.94 -1.59
C VAL A 282 29.22 9.96 -0.15
N VAL A 283 28.11 10.64 0.12
CA VAL A 283 27.49 10.66 1.47
C VAL A 283 27.07 9.26 1.89
N PHE A 284 26.45 8.49 0.98
CA PHE A 284 26.13 7.08 1.19
C PHE A 284 27.37 6.29 1.59
N ALA A 285 28.47 6.38 0.83
CA ALA A 285 29.70 5.65 1.11
C ALA A 285 30.27 6.01 2.50
N ILE A 286 30.33 7.29 2.84
CA ILE A 286 30.80 7.75 4.15
C ILE A 286 29.94 7.15 5.28
N LEU A 287 28.62 7.29 5.19
CA LEU A 287 27.71 6.79 6.23
C LEU A 287 27.69 5.26 6.31
N PHE A 288 27.83 4.58 5.17
CA PHE A 288 27.80 3.13 5.11
C PHE A 288 29.07 2.49 5.67
N PHE A 289 30.25 3.05 5.37
CA PHE A 289 31.53 2.48 5.82
C PHE A 289 31.96 2.98 7.20
N ALA A 290 31.77 4.26 7.51
CA ALA A 290 32.17 4.83 8.80
C ALA A 290 31.07 4.74 9.87
N GLY A 291 29.81 4.58 9.47
CA GLY A 291 28.67 4.62 10.37
C GLY A 291 28.37 3.31 11.09
N GLY A 292 27.77 3.44 12.28
CA GLY A 292 27.17 2.30 13.01
C GLY A 292 25.91 1.75 12.32
N LYS A 293 25.30 0.70 12.89
CA LYS A 293 24.14 -0.01 12.30
C LYS A 293 23.03 0.93 11.82
N PHE A 294 22.61 1.88 12.66
CA PHE A 294 21.57 2.86 12.32
C PHE A 294 21.98 3.78 11.15
N MET A 295 23.25 4.22 11.11
CA MET A 295 23.74 5.07 10.01
C MET A 295 23.82 4.31 8.69
N LYS A 296 24.11 3.01 8.71
CA LYS A 296 24.07 2.14 7.52
C LYS A 296 22.67 2.03 6.93
N GLU A 297 21.65 1.98 7.79
CA GLU A 297 20.24 1.97 7.37
C GLU A 297 19.84 3.29 6.70
N ILE A 298 20.24 4.43 7.29
CA ILE A 298 20.06 5.75 6.68
C ILE A 298 20.82 5.83 5.35
N ALA A 299 22.07 5.37 5.30
CA ALA A 299 22.87 5.35 4.09
C ALA A 299 22.13 4.59 2.97
N PHE A 300 21.60 3.41 3.27
CA PHE A 300 20.85 2.62 2.30
C PHE A 300 19.56 3.32 1.82
N GLN A 301 18.89 4.10 2.68
CA GLN A 301 17.79 4.98 2.25
C GLN A 301 18.28 6.09 1.29
N ILE A 302 19.40 6.76 1.59
CA ILE A 302 19.99 7.79 0.71
C ILE A 302 20.30 7.20 -0.66
N PHE A 303 20.94 6.04 -0.71
CA PHE A 303 21.21 5.32 -1.97
C PHE A 303 19.92 5.08 -2.77
N SER A 304 18.90 4.54 -2.11
CA SER A 304 17.61 4.20 -2.73
C SER A 304 16.90 5.44 -3.28
N PHE A 305 16.86 6.53 -2.50
CA PHE A 305 16.25 7.78 -2.93
C PHE A 305 17.04 8.46 -4.03
N ASN A 306 18.37 8.39 -4.00
CA ASN A 306 19.20 8.92 -5.07
C ASN A 306 18.87 8.25 -6.42
N LEU A 307 18.68 6.93 -6.45
CA LEU A 307 18.24 6.22 -7.67
C LEU A 307 16.88 6.71 -8.17
N ILE A 308 15.94 6.99 -7.26
CA ILE A 308 14.59 7.47 -7.60
C ILE A 308 14.65 8.86 -8.24
N ILE A 309 15.35 9.80 -7.60
CA ILE A 309 15.39 11.20 -8.06
C ILE A 309 16.25 11.39 -9.31
N SER A 310 17.24 10.51 -9.52
CA SER A 310 18.11 10.53 -10.70
C SER A 310 17.40 10.16 -12.01
N TYR A 311 16.11 9.81 -12.00
CA TYR A 311 15.37 9.41 -13.21
C TYR A 311 15.48 10.43 -14.35
N LYS A 312 15.26 11.72 -14.06
CA LYS A 312 15.35 12.77 -15.09
C LYS A 312 16.77 12.96 -15.60
N ASP A 313 17.74 12.92 -14.71
CA ASP A 313 19.16 13.04 -15.05
C ASP A 313 19.64 11.89 -15.93
N LEU A 314 19.20 10.67 -15.67
CA LEU A 314 19.53 9.51 -16.51
C LEU A 314 19.01 9.70 -17.95
N LEU A 315 17.81 10.26 -18.11
CA LEU A 315 17.28 10.62 -19.43
C LEU A 315 18.12 11.70 -20.10
N LEU A 316 18.56 12.72 -19.34
CA LEU A 316 19.44 13.79 -19.85
C LEU A 316 20.83 13.28 -20.25
N LEU A 317 21.32 12.21 -19.59
CA LEU A 317 22.54 11.49 -19.99
C LEU A 317 22.36 10.65 -21.26
N GLY A 318 21.16 10.61 -21.84
CA GLY A 318 20.86 9.87 -23.07
C GLY A 318 20.52 8.39 -22.83
N LEU A 319 20.24 7.96 -21.59
CA LEU A 319 19.73 6.61 -21.36
C LEU A 319 18.30 6.49 -21.88
N SER A 320 17.94 5.29 -22.32
CA SER A 320 16.58 5.01 -22.78
C SER A 320 15.56 5.10 -21.63
N ASN A 321 14.30 5.39 -21.97
CA ASN A 321 13.20 5.41 -21.01
C ASN A 321 13.07 4.07 -20.25
N ALA A 322 13.29 2.94 -20.93
CA ALA A 322 13.18 1.62 -20.31
C ALA A 322 14.24 1.41 -19.22
N VAL A 323 15.50 1.78 -19.48
CA VAL A 323 16.59 1.65 -18.50
C VAL A 323 16.37 2.60 -17.32
N SER A 324 15.97 3.85 -17.60
CA SER A 324 15.69 4.84 -16.55
C SER A 324 14.52 4.41 -15.66
N LEU A 325 13.45 3.85 -16.24
CA LEU A 325 12.34 3.27 -15.48
C LEU A 325 12.76 2.06 -14.65
N PHE A 326 13.62 1.18 -15.18
CA PHE A 326 14.16 0.06 -14.42
C PHE A 326 14.93 0.54 -13.19
N ILE A 327 15.79 1.55 -13.33
CA ILE A 327 16.55 2.14 -12.21
C ILE A 327 15.61 2.79 -11.19
N LEU A 328 14.56 3.49 -11.64
CA LEU A 328 13.53 4.04 -10.76
C LEU A 328 12.85 2.94 -9.94
N PHE A 329 12.40 1.85 -10.58
CA PHE A 329 11.76 0.73 -9.89
C PHE A 329 12.72 0.03 -8.92
N LEU A 330 14.00 -0.11 -9.30
CA LEU A 330 15.03 -0.63 -8.42
C LEU A 330 15.19 0.27 -7.18
N GLY A 331 15.23 1.59 -7.36
CA GLY A 331 15.26 2.55 -6.27
C GLY A 331 14.06 2.44 -5.32
N VAL A 332 12.85 2.30 -5.86
CA VAL A 332 11.63 2.06 -5.06
C VAL A 332 11.73 0.75 -4.28
N ALA A 333 12.13 -0.34 -4.93
CA ALA A 333 12.31 -1.63 -4.26
C ALA A 333 13.34 -1.56 -3.13
N CYS A 334 14.49 -0.93 -3.37
CA CYS A 334 15.52 -0.70 -2.36
C CYS A 334 15.00 0.19 -1.21
N SER A 335 14.19 1.21 -1.48
CA SER A 335 13.62 2.06 -0.42
C SER A 335 12.66 1.28 0.49
N LEU A 336 11.83 0.39 -0.08
CA LEU A 336 10.92 -0.45 0.69
C LEU A 336 11.70 -1.45 1.55
N LEU A 337 12.75 -2.05 0.97
CA LEU A 337 13.66 -2.92 1.71
C LEU A 337 14.34 -2.17 2.86
N SER A 338 14.83 -0.96 2.61
CA SER A 338 15.49 -0.13 3.61
C SER A 338 14.58 0.22 4.79
N ILE A 339 13.33 0.60 4.50
CA ILE A 339 12.30 0.83 5.53
C ILE A 339 12.03 -0.46 6.32
N GLY A 340 11.98 -1.62 5.65
CA GLY A 340 11.85 -2.92 6.32
C GLY A 340 13.00 -3.24 7.27
N ILE A 341 14.25 -2.97 6.87
CA ILE A 341 15.43 -3.14 7.72
C ILE A 341 15.36 -2.20 8.93
N LEU A 342 14.98 -0.93 8.72
CA LEU A 342 14.81 0.08 9.76
C LEU A 342 13.73 -0.30 10.80
N ILE A 343 12.65 -0.96 10.36
CA ILE A 343 11.62 -1.52 11.26
C ILE A 343 12.21 -2.66 12.10
N ASN A 344 12.94 -3.58 11.47
CA ASN A 344 13.52 -4.75 12.15
C ASN A 344 14.62 -4.34 13.15
N SER A 345 15.41 -3.32 12.83
CA SER A 345 16.50 -2.87 13.70
C SER A 345 16.03 -2.29 15.02
N ARG A 346 14.81 -1.72 15.04
CA ARG A 346 14.18 -1.14 16.23
C ARG A 346 13.34 -2.12 17.04
N THR A 347 12.80 -3.16 16.41
CA THR A 347 11.97 -4.16 17.09
C THR A 347 12.76 -5.28 17.76
N ALA A 348 14.06 -5.41 17.45
CA ALA A 348 14.94 -6.47 17.95
C ALA A 348 15.65 -6.17 19.29
N TYR A 349 15.45 -5.00 19.89
CA TYR A 349 15.95 -4.67 21.23
C TYR A 349 14.74 -4.52 22.19
N PRO A 350 14.49 -5.48 23.09
CA PRO A 350 13.53 -5.32 24.18
C PRO A 350 13.98 -4.26 25.20
#